data_AF-A0A4Z0P0J3-F1
#
_entry.id   AF-A0A4Z0P0J3-F1
#
_cell.length_a   1.000
_cell.length_b   1.000
_cell.length_c   1.000
_cell.angle_alpha   90.00
_cell.angle_beta   90.00
_cell.angle_gamma   90.00
#
_symmetry.space_group_name_H-M   'P 1'
#
loop_
_entity.id
_entity.type
_entity.pdbx_description
1 polymer ?
#
loop_
_entity_poly.entity_id
_entity_poly.type
_entity_poly.pdbx_seq_one_letter_code
_entity_poly.pdbx_strand_id
1 'polypeptide(L)'
;SDAATLHPAYFWLGDAPVIRCMKRRRLKTLLANDINLYGWHLPLDAHPELGNNAQLAALLGITVKGEIEPLVPWGELSMPVPGLELASWIEARLGRKPLWCGDTGPANVQRVAWCTGGGQSFIDSAARCGVDAFITGEVSEQTIHSAREQGLHFYAAGHHATERGGIRALSEWLNENTALDVTFIDIPNPA
;
A
#
# COMPACT_ATOMS: atom_id res chain seq x y z
N SER A 1 -23.33 13.45 3.02
CA SER A 1 -22.85 12.06 3.04
C SER A 1 -23.21 11.48 4.39
N ASP A 2 -23.82 10.30 4.42
CA ASP A 2 -24.31 9.69 5.67
C ASP A 2 -23.25 8.80 6.33
N ALA A 3 -22.18 8.47 5.59
CA ALA A 3 -21.02 7.73 6.06
C ALA A 3 -19.73 8.18 5.36
N ALA A 4 -18.59 7.98 6.03
CA ALA A 4 -17.25 8.10 5.46
C ALA A 4 -16.43 6.85 5.82
N THR A 5 -15.67 6.35 4.85
CA THR A 5 -14.78 5.20 5.02
C THR A 5 -13.34 5.62 4.78
N LEU A 6 -12.44 5.25 5.69
CA LEU A 6 -11.01 5.55 5.61
C LEU A 6 -10.19 4.30 5.88
N HIS A 7 -9.01 4.22 5.26
CA HIS A 7 -8.06 3.15 5.51
C HIS A 7 -7.19 3.44 6.76
N PRO A 8 -6.62 4.65 6.95
CA PRO A 8 -6.16 5.08 8.27
C PRO A 8 -7.28 5.74 9.09
N ALA A 9 -7.62 5.13 10.22
CA ALA A 9 -8.67 5.62 11.13
C ALA A 9 -8.12 6.37 12.36
N TYR A 10 -9.01 6.74 13.29
CA TYR A 10 -8.66 7.22 14.63
C TYR A 10 -8.55 6.04 15.62
N PHE A 11 -7.98 6.32 16.80
CA PHE A 11 -8.00 5.43 17.97
C PHE A 11 -7.03 4.25 17.86
N TRP A 12 -5.80 4.56 17.43
CA TRP A 12 -4.71 3.59 17.45
C TRP A 12 -4.35 3.20 18.88
N LEU A 13 -3.78 2.00 19.04
CA LEU A 13 -3.25 1.57 20.33
C LEU A 13 -2.12 2.53 20.75
N GLY A 14 -2.26 3.16 21.91
CA GLY A 14 -1.32 4.18 22.41
C GLY A 14 -1.71 5.62 22.11
N ASP A 15 -2.77 5.87 21.34
CA ASP A 15 -3.29 7.22 21.13
C ASP A 15 -3.84 7.82 22.42
N ALA A 16 -3.54 9.09 22.66
CA ALA A 16 -4.15 9.83 23.77
C ALA A 16 -5.69 9.84 23.63
N PRO A 17 -6.45 9.42 24.66
CA PRO A 17 -7.91 9.38 24.58
C PRO A 17 -8.51 10.79 24.51
N VAL A 18 -7.80 11.78 25.04
CA VAL A 18 -8.24 13.18 25.16
C VAL A 18 -8.62 13.80 23.82
N ILE A 19 -9.83 14.36 23.75
CA ILE A 19 -10.36 15.00 22.53
C ILE A 19 -10.05 16.50 22.55
N ARG A 20 -8.91 16.89 21.99
CA ARG A 20 -8.49 18.29 21.83
C ARG A 20 -8.00 18.58 20.42
N CYS A 21 -7.81 19.86 20.09
CA CYS A 21 -7.21 20.34 18.84
C CYS A 21 -7.76 19.64 17.58
N MET A 22 -6.92 18.93 16.82
CA MET A 22 -7.30 18.24 15.59
C MET A 22 -8.38 17.17 15.81
N LYS A 23 -8.23 16.33 16.84
CA LYS A 23 -9.19 15.27 17.19
C LYS A 23 -10.58 15.87 17.48
N ARG A 24 -10.62 16.98 18.24
CA ARG A 24 -11.86 17.72 18.49
C ARG A 24 -12.49 18.28 17.20
N ARG A 25 -11.72 18.94 16.34
CA ARG A 25 -12.26 19.53 15.10
C ARG A 25 -12.87 18.45 14.19
N ARG A 26 -12.16 17.35 13.99
CA ARG A 26 -12.59 16.22 13.16
C ARG A 26 -13.85 15.53 13.74
N LEU A 27 -13.83 15.16 15.02
CA LEU A 27 -15.00 14.54 15.68
C LEU A 27 -16.21 15.48 15.74
N LYS A 28 -16.00 16.78 15.98
CA LYS A 28 -17.09 17.77 15.95
C LYS A 28 -17.78 17.78 14.60
N THR A 29 -17.05 17.76 13.48
CA THR A 29 -17.64 17.75 12.14
C THR A 29 -18.49 16.50 11.91
N LEU A 30 -18.01 15.33 12.32
CA LEU A 30 -18.74 14.07 12.16
C LEU A 30 -20.02 14.07 13.01
N LEU A 31 -19.88 14.33 14.31
CA LEU A 31 -20.99 14.26 15.27
C LEU A 31 -22.04 15.36 15.05
N ALA A 32 -21.64 16.56 14.62
CA ALA A 32 -22.59 17.66 14.38
C ALA A 32 -23.42 17.49 13.09
N ASN A 33 -23.07 16.52 12.24
CA ASN A 33 -23.75 16.24 10.99
C ASN A 33 -24.22 14.77 10.92
N ASP A 34 -24.23 14.05 12.04
CA ASP A 34 -24.63 12.64 12.16
C ASP A 34 -23.94 11.71 11.14
N ILE A 35 -22.67 11.97 10.83
CA ILE A 35 -21.89 11.19 9.85
C ILE A 35 -21.26 9.98 10.53
N ASN A 36 -21.54 8.79 10.01
CA ASN A 36 -20.89 7.56 10.45
C ASN A 36 -19.45 7.48 9.92
N LEU A 37 -18.50 7.03 10.74
CA LEU A 37 -17.11 6.81 10.34
C LEU A 37 -16.74 5.33 10.46
N TYR A 38 -16.36 4.72 9.34
CA TYR A 38 -15.91 3.34 9.28
C TYR A 38 -14.42 3.28 8.92
N GLY A 39 -13.69 2.35 9.54
CA GLY A 39 -12.27 2.14 9.30
C GLY A 39 -11.97 0.66 9.10
N TRP A 40 -11.36 0.33 7.96
CA TRP A 40 -10.79 -1.00 7.72
C TRP A 40 -9.31 -0.83 7.42
N HIS A 41 -8.48 -1.28 8.37
CA HIS A 41 -7.03 -1.28 8.25
C HIS A 41 -6.58 -2.62 7.63
N LEU A 42 -5.91 -3.48 8.41
CA LEU A 42 -5.37 -4.77 7.95
C LEU A 42 -6.32 -5.65 7.12
N PRO A 43 -7.64 -5.75 7.40
CA PRO A 43 -8.54 -6.51 6.54
C PRO A 43 -8.59 -5.99 5.10
N LEU A 44 -8.49 -4.66 4.91
CA LEU A 44 -8.47 -4.03 3.59
C LEU A 44 -7.07 -4.06 2.96
N ASP A 45 -6.01 -4.40 3.70
CA ASP A 45 -4.72 -4.69 3.09
C ASP A 45 -4.66 -6.11 2.53
N ALA A 46 -5.17 -7.06 3.31
CA ALA A 46 -5.01 -8.50 3.07
C ALA A 46 -6.09 -9.11 2.17
N HIS A 47 -7.23 -8.43 1.95
CA HIS A 47 -8.34 -9.03 1.22
C HIS A 47 -7.91 -9.48 -0.21
N PRO A 48 -8.13 -10.75 -0.62
CA PRO A 48 -7.58 -11.29 -1.88
C PRO A 48 -8.00 -10.56 -3.15
N GLU A 49 -9.19 -9.96 -3.15
CA GLU A 49 -9.74 -9.24 -4.31
C GLU A 49 -9.70 -7.71 -4.12
N LEU A 50 -10.35 -7.22 -3.06
CA LEU A 50 -10.46 -5.79 -2.78
C LEU A 50 -9.27 -5.19 -2.03
N GLY A 51 -8.27 -5.98 -1.65
CA GLY A 51 -7.22 -5.52 -0.74
C GLY A 51 -6.16 -4.65 -1.41
N ASN A 52 -5.52 -3.75 -0.67
CA ASN A 52 -4.46 -2.88 -1.18
C ASN A 52 -3.35 -3.67 -1.88
N ASN A 53 -2.92 -4.78 -1.28
CA ASN A 53 -1.90 -5.64 -1.87
C ASN A 53 -2.33 -6.31 -3.18
N ALA A 54 -3.58 -6.78 -3.26
CA ALA A 54 -4.13 -7.37 -4.47
C ALA A 54 -4.30 -6.34 -5.60
N GLN A 55 -4.80 -5.15 -5.24
CA GLN A 55 -5.01 -4.04 -6.16
C GLN A 55 -3.68 -3.49 -6.68
N LEU A 56 -2.63 -3.43 -5.86
CA LEU A 56 -1.29 -3.04 -6.31
C LEU A 56 -0.71 -4.08 -7.28
N ALA A 57 -0.89 -5.37 -7.01
CA ALA A 57 -0.45 -6.44 -7.92
C ALA A 57 -1.11 -6.33 -9.29
N ALA A 58 -2.43 -6.17 -9.33
CA ALA A 58 -3.20 -5.97 -10.56
C ALA A 58 -2.73 -4.72 -11.33
N LEU A 59 -2.54 -3.60 -10.62
CA LEU A 59 -2.09 -2.34 -11.21
C LEU A 59 -0.69 -2.43 -11.83
N LEU A 60 0.21 -3.17 -11.20
CA LEU A 60 1.60 -3.35 -11.66
C LEU A 60 1.77 -4.53 -12.63
N GLY A 61 0.74 -5.35 -12.83
CA GLY A 61 0.80 -6.53 -13.71
C GLY A 61 1.57 -7.70 -13.10
N ILE A 62 1.55 -7.83 -11.78
CA ILE A 62 2.19 -8.92 -11.04
C ILE A 62 1.21 -10.08 -10.89
N THR A 63 1.61 -11.28 -11.29
CA THR A 63 0.84 -12.50 -11.04
C THR A 63 1.18 -13.04 -9.66
N VAL A 64 0.23 -12.94 -8.73
CA VAL A 64 0.38 -13.46 -7.35
C VAL A 64 0.58 -14.98 -7.39
N LYS A 65 1.60 -15.46 -6.68
CA LYS A 65 1.95 -16.90 -6.57
C LYS A 65 1.76 -17.45 -5.16
N GLY A 66 1.74 -16.58 -4.16
CA GLY A 66 1.50 -16.94 -2.77
C GLY A 66 1.83 -15.77 -1.84
N GLU A 67 2.05 -16.10 -0.57
CA GLU A 67 2.41 -15.14 0.47
C GLU A 67 3.64 -15.62 1.24
N ILE A 68 4.50 -14.68 1.61
CA ILE A 68 5.66 -14.91 2.48
C ILE A 68 5.23 -14.81 3.94
N GLU A 69 4.43 -13.78 4.23
CA GLU A 69 3.79 -13.49 5.52
C GLU A 69 2.38 -12.94 5.26
N PRO A 70 1.48 -12.85 6.25
CA PRO A 70 0.07 -12.49 6.06
C PRO A 70 -0.22 -11.17 5.32
N LEU A 71 0.75 -10.25 5.21
CA LEU A 71 0.64 -8.97 4.51
C LEU A 71 1.68 -8.80 3.40
N VAL A 72 2.44 -9.85 3.12
CA VAL A 72 3.57 -9.81 2.18
C VAL A 72 3.36 -10.87 1.11
N PRO A 73 2.44 -10.64 0.15
CA PRO A 73 2.36 -11.47 -1.03
C PRO A 73 3.67 -11.45 -1.84
N TRP A 74 3.85 -12.50 -2.63
CA TRP A 74 4.86 -12.53 -3.66
C TRP A 74 4.30 -13.08 -4.97
N GLY A 75 4.97 -12.74 -6.05
CA GLY A 75 4.54 -13.10 -7.38
C GLY A 75 5.62 -12.84 -8.42
N GLU A 76 5.20 -12.89 -9.67
CA GLU A 76 6.09 -12.73 -10.81
C GLU A 76 5.53 -11.69 -11.78
N LEU A 77 6.42 -10.85 -12.30
CA LEU A 77 6.12 -10.05 -13.47
C LEU A 77 6.00 -10.97 -14.69
N SER A 78 5.00 -10.72 -15.53
CA SER A 78 4.79 -11.47 -16.78
C SER A 78 5.96 -11.35 -17.75
N MET A 79 6.70 -10.24 -17.68
CA MET A 79 7.90 -9.98 -18.45
C MET A 79 8.98 -9.44 -17.51
N PRO A 80 10.12 -10.14 -17.36
CA PRO A 80 11.25 -9.64 -16.58
C PRO A 80 11.78 -8.33 -17.16
N VAL A 81 12.02 -7.34 -16.30
CA VAL A 81 12.50 -6.00 -16.70
C VAL A 81 13.67 -5.54 -15.83
N PRO A 82 14.57 -4.67 -16.34
CA PRO A 82 15.59 -4.03 -15.51
C PRO A 82 14.98 -3.20 -14.37
N GLY A 83 15.71 -3.07 -13.25
CA GLY A 83 15.21 -2.34 -12.08
C GLY A 83 14.82 -0.87 -12.36
N LEU A 84 15.55 -0.18 -13.24
CA LEU A 84 15.21 1.19 -13.64
C LEU A 84 13.88 1.26 -14.42
N GLU A 85 13.61 0.26 -15.26
CA GLU A 85 12.37 0.18 -16.01
C GLU A 85 11.19 -0.11 -15.07
N LEU A 86 11.39 -0.98 -14.07
CA LEU A 86 10.37 -1.19 -13.04
C LEU A 86 10.09 0.08 -12.23
N ALA A 87 11.12 0.87 -11.87
CA ALA A 87 10.91 2.17 -11.21
C ALA A 87 10.04 3.10 -12.06
N SER A 88 10.32 3.18 -13.37
CA SER A 88 9.57 4.01 -14.33
C SER A 88 8.15 3.50 -14.53
N TRP A 89 7.95 2.18 -14.54
CA TRP A 89 6.63 1.55 -14.60
C TRP A 89 5.78 1.88 -13.38
N ILE A 90 6.35 1.75 -12.18
CA ILE A 90 5.70 2.12 -10.91
C ILE A 90 5.30 3.61 -10.93
N GLU A 91 6.21 4.48 -11.38
CA GLU A 91 5.93 5.92 -11.50
C GLU A 91 4.74 6.19 -12.43
N ALA A 92 4.71 5.58 -13.61
CA ALA A 92 3.64 5.77 -14.58
C ALA A 92 2.28 5.26 -14.08
N ARG A 93 2.27 4.17 -13.29
CA ARG A 93 1.03 3.56 -12.77
C ARG A 93 0.48 4.24 -11.53
N LEU A 94 1.35 4.77 -10.66
CA LEU A 94 0.95 5.42 -9.42
C LEU A 94 0.89 6.95 -9.50
N GLY A 95 1.50 7.54 -10.53
CA GLY A 95 1.64 8.99 -10.68
C GLY A 95 2.62 9.60 -9.68
N ARG A 96 3.56 8.82 -9.15
CA ARG A 96 4.55 9.23 -8.15
C ARG A 96 5.87 8.53 -8.40
N LYS A 97 6.96 9.29 -8.53
CA LYS A 97 8.31 8.76 -8.63
C LYS A 97 8.66 7.98 -7.36
N PRO A 98 8.99 6.66 -7.44
CA PRO A 98 9.42 5.91 -6.27
C PRO A 98 10.86 6.27 -5.89
N LEU A 99 11.21 6.11 -4.61
CA LEU A 99 12.61 5.93 -4.26
C LEU A 99 13.02 4.54 -4.72
N TRP A 100 14.07 4.46 -5.52
CA TRP A 100 14.62 3.20 -6.01
C TRP A 100 16.06 3.02 -5.52
N CYS A 101 16.34 1.88 -4.90
CA CYS A 101 17.68 1.41 -4.60
C CYS A 101 17.90 0.09 -5.34
N GLY A 102 18.94 0.04 -6.17
CA GLY A 102 19.23 -1.11 -7.03
C GLY A 102 20.71 -1.41 -7.16
N ASP A 103 21.53 -0.95 -6.21
CA ASP A 103 23.00 -0.93 -6.30
C ASP A 103 23.58 -2.33 -6.52
N THR A 104 22.95 -3.36 -5.94
CA THR A 104 23.37 -4.77 -5.98
C THR A 104 22.26 -5.71 -6.45
N GLY A 105 21.14 -5.16 -6.94
CA GLY A 105 20.01 -5.95 -7.43
C GLY A 105 20.35 -6.72 -8.72
N PRO A 106 19.58 -7.76 -9.06
CA PRO A 106 19.79 -8.54 -10.28
C PRO A 106 19.56 -7.71 -11.55
N ALA A 107 20.18 -8.10 -12.67
CA ALA A 107 20.04 -7.38 -13.94
C ALA A 107 18.58 -7.27 -14.42
N ASN A 108 17.76 -8.29 -14.15
CA ASN A 108 16.33 -8.30 -14.45
C ASN A 108 15.54 -8.71 -13.20
N VAL A 109 14.43 -8.03 -12.98
CA VAL A 109 13.45 -8.32 -11.93
C VAL A 109 12.34 -9.17 -12.52
N GLN A 110 12.13 -10.35 -11.96
CA GLN A 110 10.98 -11.19 -12.26
C GLN A 110 10.18 -11.47 -10.99
N ARG A 111 10.83 -11.95 -9.93
CA ARG A 111 10.18 -12.33 -8.67
C ARG A 111 10.11 -11.14 -7.74
N VAL A 112 8.90 -10.77 -7.34
CA VAL A 112 8.65 -9.57 -6.55
C VAL A 112 7.85 -9.93 -5.31
N ALA A 113 8.21 -9.36 -4.16
CA ALA A 113 7.36 -9.31 -2.98
C ALA A 113 6.97 -7.87 -2.67
N TRP A 114 5.83 -7.66 -2.03
CA TRP A 114 5.39 -6.31 -1.69
C TRP A 114 4.52 -6.27 -0.45
N CYS A 115 4.44 -5.08 0.16
CA CYS A 115 3.49 -4.74 1.21
C CYS A 115 3.18 -3.24 1.07
N THR A 116 1.92 -2.87 0.85
CA THR A 116 1.52 -1.45 0.75
C THR A 116 1.80 -0.68 2.05
N GLY A 117 1.82 0.66 1.97
CA GLY A 117 1.99 1.51 3.14
C GLY A 117 3.35 1.39 3.82
N GLY A 118 3.32 1.27 5.15
CA GLY A 118 4.51 1.23 6.03
C GLY A 118 5.24 -0.12 6.11
N GLY A 119 5.26 -0.92 5.04
CA GLY A 119 5.77 -2.30 5.02
C GLY A 119 7.29 -2.48 4.96
N GLN A 120 8.08 -1.42 5.13
CA GLN A 120 9.54 -1.43 5.01
C GLN A 120 10.28 -2.45 5.90
N SER A 121 9.70 -2.87 7.03
CA SER A 121 10.29 -3.86 7.93
C SER A 121 10.26 -5.29 7.37
N PHE A 122 9.46 -5.56 6.33
CA PHE A 122 9.35 -6.89 5.73
C PHE A 122 10.44 -7.20 4.71
N ILE A 123 11.32 -6.25 4.39
CA ILE A 123 12.36 -6.42 3.37
C ILE A 123 13.26 -7.63 3.64
N ASP A 124 13.67 -7.86 4.89
CA ASP A 124 14.55 -8.98 5.25
C ASP A 124 13.83 -10.32 5.11
N SER A 125 12.52 -10.35 5.36
CA SER A 125 11.69 -11.55 5.16
C SER A 125 11.54 -11.86 3.67
N ALA A 126 11.26 -10.82 2.86
CA ALA A 126 11.17 -10.92 1.43
C ALA A 126 12.47 -11.44 0.80
N ALA A 127 13.61 -10.90 1.21
CA ALA A 127 14.92 -11.30 0.73
C ALA A 127 15.28 -12.75 1.07
N ARG A 128 14.94 -13.23 2.27
CA ARG A 128 15.15 -14.63 2.67
C ARG A 128 14.38 -15.61 1.78
N CYS A 129 13.28 -15.17 1.18
CA CYS A 129 12.53 -15.96 0.19
C CYS A 129 13.10 -15.90 -1.22
N GLY A 130 14.19 -15.14 -1.45
CA GLY A 130 14.90 -15.04 -2.72
C GLY A 130 14.08 -14.31 -3.79
N VAL A 131 13.57 -13.12 -3.47
CA VAL A 131 12.96 -12.22 -4.45
C VAL A 131 14.00 -11.31 -5.11
N ASP A 132 13.73 -10.89 -6.33
CA ASP A 132 14.56 -9.95 -7.08
C ASP A 132 14.30 -8.49 -6.66
N ALA A 133 13.07 -8.23 -6.17
CA ALA A 133 12.63 -6.92 -5.74
C ALA A 133 11.65 -6.95 -4.58
N PHE A 134 11.71 -5.92 -3.73
CA PHE A 134 10.73 -5.61 -2.70
C PHE A 134 10.12 -4.22 -2.91
N ILE A 135 8.78 -4.14 -2.91
CA ILE A 135 8.01 -2.89 -3.11
C ILE A 135 7.20 -2.59 -1.85
N THR A 136 7.28 -1.34 -1.38
CA THR A 136 6.43 -0.84 -0.29
C THR A 136 6.11 0.65 -0.47
N GLY A 137 5.37 1.26 0.46
CA GLY A 137 5.06 2.68 0.43
C GLY A 137 6.19 3.54 1.02
N GLU A 138 6.63 3.22 2.23
CA GLU A 138 7.59 4.02 3.01
C GLU A 138 9.02 3.46 2.98
N VAL A 139 9.98 4.23 3.51
CA VAL A 139 11.38 3.81 3.65
C VAL A 139 11.92 4.23 5.02
N SER A 140 12.76 3.37 5.60
CA SER A 140 13.59 3.66 6.77
C SER A 140 15.07 3.54 6.43
N GLU A 141 15.95 4.09 7.27
CA GLU A 141 17.40 4.10 7.04
C GLU A 141 17.95 2.68 6.81
N GLN A 142 17.59 1.74 7.68
CA GLN A 142 18.00 0.34 7.61
C GLN A 142 17.57 -0.37 6.33
N THR A 143 16.46 0.05 5.70
CA THR A 143 15.90 -0.59 4.51
C THR A 143 16.85 -0.52 3.33
N ILE A 144 17.64 0.55 3.23
CA ILE A 144 18.64 0.71 2.16
C ILE A 144 19.81 -0.24 2.36
N HIS A 145 20.25 -0.45 3.60
CA HIS A 145 21.32 -1.42 3.91
C HIS A 145 20.86 -2.84 3.63
N SER A 146 19.64 -3.21 4.05
CA SER A 146 19.05 -4.51 3.72
C SER A 146 19.04 -4.78 2.21
N ALA A 147 18.58 -3.82 1.39
CA ALA A 147 18.55 -3.97 -0.06
C ALA A 147 19.96 -4.20 -0.65
N ARG A 148 20.94 -3.41 -0.22
CA ARG A 148 22.34 -3.47 -0.68
C ARG A 148 23.03 -4.76 -0.29
N GLU A 149 22.92 -5.14 0.97
CA GLU A 149 23.62 -6.29 1.53
C GLU A 149 22.99 -7.62 1.10
N GLN A 150 21.69 -7.63 0.78
CA GLN A 150 20.96 -8.83 0.40
C GLN A 150 20.74 -8.95 -1.12
N GLY A 151 21.16 -7.96 -1.90
CA GLY A 151 21.25 -8.05 -3.37
C GLY A 151 19.91 -8.00 -4.09
N LEU A 152 19.00 -7.12 -3.66
CA LEU A 152 17.66 -6.97 -4.26
C LEU A 152 17.33 -5.51 -4.59
N HIS A 153 16.41 -5.31 -5.53
CA HIS A 153 15.88 -3.99 -5.82
C HIS A 153 14.82 -3.58 -4.79
N PHE A 154 14.97 -2.39 -4.22
CA PHE A 154 13.99 -1.81 -3.29
C PHE A 154 13.26 -0.62 -3.91
N TYR A 155 11.95 -0.55 -3.71
CA TYR A 155 11.10 0.55 -4.15
C TYR A 155 10.22 1.07 -3.01
N ALA A 156 10.33 2.36 -2.68
CA ALA A 156 9.38 3.06 -1.82
C ALA A 156 8.47 3.97 -2.68
N ALA A 157 7.29 3.46 -2.98
CA ALA A 157 6.36 4.01 -3.96
C ALA A 157 5.32 4.98 -3.38
N GLY A 158 5.39 5.27 -2.07
CA GLY A 158 4.55 6.20 -1.33
C GLY A 158 3.41 5.52 -0.59
N HIS A 159 3.24 5.85 0.69
CA HIS A 159 2.24 5.23 1.57
C HIS A 159 0.84 5.44 0.98
N HIS A 160 0.47 6.71 0.77
CA HIS A 160 -0.84 7.05 0.20
C HIS A 160 -0.97 6.50 -1.21
N ALA A 161 0.08 6.63 -2.02
CA ALA A 161 0.05 6.22 -3.42
C ALA A 161 -0.29 4.72 -3.58
N THR A 162 0.23 3.88 -2.69
CA THR A 162 0.03 2.41 -2.70
C THR A 162 -1.29 1.94 -2.06
N GLU A 163 -1.95 2.74 -1.22
CA GLU A 163 -3.15 2.33 -0.46
C GLU A 163 -4.48 2.91 -0.96
N ARG A 164 -4.45 3.62 -2.09
CA ARG A 164 -5.70 4.06 -2.76
C ARG A 164 -6.49 2.90 -3.35
N GLY A 165 -5.80 1.81 -3.71
CA GLY A 165 -6.36 0.70 -4.45
C GLY A 165 -7.52 0.04 -3.72
N GLY A 166 -7.33 -0.32 -2.45
CA GLY A 166 -8.31 -1.12 -1.74
C GLY A 166 -9.58 -0.35 -1.41
N ILE A 167 -9.46 0.91 -0.95
CA ILE A 167 -10.64 1.72 -0.66
C ILE A 167 -11.44 2.09 -1.93
N ARG A 168 -10.75 2.29 -3.07
CA ARG A 168 -11.41 2.49 -4.35
C ARG A 168 -12.14 1.22 -4.80
N ALA A 169 -11.49 0.06 -4.73
CA ALA A 169 -12.11 -1.22 -5.07
C ALA A 169 -13.31 -1.55 -4.18
N LEU A 170 -13.24 -1.26 -2.89
CA LEU A 170 -14.38 -1.40 -1.98
C LEU A 170 -15.53 -0.45 -2.35
N SER A 171 -15.21 0.78 -2.76
CA SER A 171 -16.22 1.75 -3.20
C SER A 171 -16.94 1.28 -4.47
N GLU A 172 -16.20 0.74 -5.43
CA GLU A 172 -16.74 0.12 -6.65
C GLU A 172 -17.63 -1.07 -6.30
N TRP A 173 -17.14 -1.98 -5.44
CA TRP A 173 -17.90 -3.14 -4.99
C TRP A 173 -19.22 -2.75 -4.30
N LEU A 174 -19.22 -1.71 -3.45
CA LEU A 174 -20.44 -1.25 -2.79
C LEU A 174 -21.45 -0.69 -3.78
N ASN A 175 -21.02 0.07 -4.79
CA ASN A 175 -21.93 0.57 -5.83
C ASN A 175 -22.52 -0.56 -6.68
N GLU A 176 -21.77 -1.64 -6.92
CA GLU A 176 -22.22 -2.77 -7.74
C GLU A 176 -23.14 -3.73 -6.98
N ASN A 177 -22.91 -3.92 -5.67
CA ASN A 177 -23.56 -4.97 -4.88
C ASN A 177 -24.64 -4.42 -3.93
N THR A 178 -24.82 -3.10 -3.86
CA THR A 178 -25.80 -2.46 -2.97
C THR A 178 -26.49 -1.28 -3.67
N ALA A 179 -27.49 -0.70 -3.03
CA ALA A 179 -28.14 0.52 -3.50
C ALA A 179 -27.50 1.81 -2.93
N LEU A 180 -26.30 1.70 -2.36
CA LEU A 180 -25.58 2.85 -1.82
C LEU A 180 -25.00 3.70 -2.95
N ASP A 181 -25.01 5.02 -2.76
CA ASP A 181 -24.28 5.97 -3.61
C ASP A 181 -22.91 6.25 -2.98
N VAL A 182 -21.88 5.57 -3.49
CA VAL A 182 -20.53 5.62 -2.91
C VAL A 182 -19.58 6.35 -3.85
N THR A 183 -19.04 7.48 -3.39
CA THR A 183 -18.03 8.25 -4.13
C THR A 183 -16.66 8.11 -3.46
N PHE A 184 -15.68 7.59 -4.20
CA PHE A 184 -14.27 7.63 -3.79
C PHE A 184 -13.67 9.02 -4.08
N ILE A 185 -12.97 9.59 -3.10
CA ILE A 185 -12.29 10.89 -3.23
C ILE A 185 -10.82 10.72 -2.87
N ASP A 186 -9.94 10.88 -3.86
CA ASP A 186 -8.48 10.92 -3.66
C ASP A 186 -8.07 12.35 -3.24
N ILE A 187 -7.56 12.49 -2.01
CA ILE A 187 -6.94 13.73 -1.53
C ILE A 187 -5.43 13.48 -1.48
N PRO A 188 -4.64 14.09 -2.38
CA PRO A 188 -3.22 13.81 -2.48
C PRO A 188 -2.46 14.03 -1.17
N ASN A 189 -1.70 13.03 -0.76
CA ASN A 189 -0.73 13.10 0.33
C ASN A 189 0.67 12.80 -0.24
N PRO A 190 1.67 13.68 -0.03
CA PRO A 190 3.03 13.46 -0.53
C PRO A 190 3.73 12.20 -0.01
N ALA A 191 3.30 11.68 1.15
CA ALA A 191 3.89 10.50 1.80
C ALA A 191 3.75 9.24 0.92
#